data_AF-A0A3D0K1C1-F1
#
_entry.id   AF-A0A3D0K1C1-F1
#
_cell.length_a   1.000
_cell.length_b   1.000
_cell.length_c   1.000
_cell.angle_alpha   90.00
_cell.angle_beta   90.00
_cell.angle_gamma   90.00
#
_symmetry.space_group_name_H-M   'P 1'
#
loop_
_entity.id
_entity.type
_entity.pdbx_description
1 polymer ?
#
loop_
_entity_poly.entity_id
_entity_poly.type
_entity_poly.pdbx_seq_one_letter_code
_entity_poly.pdbx_strand_id
1 'polypeptide(L)'
;ALVATDHDRLAAHGKSPEILDGVILLDGAAYDLPTTMDSPEGYERMKRMHRRWVGTKRGDWIDASPMLQATADVGTPPFLILHTARAEAAAISTRLGETLQRIGSDAVVLECPDDDHGSINTKIGEPDHRPTEAIRLVLESLHPRK
;
A
#
# COMPACT_ATOMS: atom_id res chain seq x y z
N ALA A 1 3.06 3.07 2.54
CA ALA A 1 3.19 3.15 1.07
C ALA A 1 3.93 4.41 0.65
N LEU A 2 3.33 5.61 0.73
CA LEU A 2 3.94 6.84 0.18
C LEU A 2 5.37 7.09 0.65
N VAL A 3 5.62 7.08 1.96
CA VAL A 3 6.97 7.29 2.55
C VAL A 3 8.00 6.26 2.06
N ALA A 4 7.57 5.05 1.72
CA ALA A 4 8.47 3.98 1.29
C ALA A 4 8.73 3.99 -0.21
N THR A 5 7.83 4.54 -1.01
CA THR A 5 7.98 4.67 -2.47
C THR A 5 8.58 6.01 -2.88
N ASP A 6 8.39 7.05 -2.07
CA ASP A 6 8.89 8.41 -2.31
C ASP A 6 10.17 8.65 -1.50
N HIS A 7 11.31 8.35 -2.12
CA HIS A 7 12.62 8.48 -1.47
C HIS A 7 12.97 9.95 -1.18
N ASP A 8 12.48 10.90 -1.98
CA ASP A 8 12.72 12.34 -1.79
C ASP A 8 12.08 12.84 -0.50
N ARG A 9 10.90 12.33 -0.12
CA ARG A 9 10.28 12.65 1.18
C ARG A 9 11.14 12.22 2.37
N LEU A 10 11.80 11.07 2.29
CA LEU A 10 12.74 10.64 3.33
C LEU A 10 14.01 11.50 3.30
N ALA A 11 14.55 11.78 2.12
CA ALA A 11 15.75 12.58 1.94
C ALA A 11 15.57 14.02 2.48
N ALA A 12 14.38 14.61 2.33
CA ALA A 12 14.03 15.91 2.90
C ALA A 12 14.18 15.97 4.44
N HIS A 13 14.16 14.81 5.10
CA HIS A 13 14.39 14.66 6.54
C HIS A 13 15.75 14.02 6.88
N GLY A 14 16.67 13.94 5.91
CA GLY A 14 17.99 13.34 6.09
C GLY A 14 17.94 11.84 6.36
N LYS A 15 16.94 11.14 5.83
CA LYS A 15 16.75 9.69 5.98
C LYS A 15 16.96 8.96 4.65
N SER A 16 17.55 7.77 4.73
CA SER A 16 17.65 6.82 3.63
C SER A 16 16.40 5.92 3.59
N PRO A 17 15.94 5.45 2.42
CA PRO A 17 14.93 4.39 2.32
C PRO A 17 15.27 3.12 3.12
N GLU A 18 16.56 2.83 3.30
CA GLU A 18 17.08 1.68 4.05
C GLU A 18 16.71 1.68 5.55
N ILE A 19 16.13 2.76 6.08
CA ILE A 19 15.59 2.75 7.46
C ILE A 19 14.34 1.86 7.60
N LEU A 20 13.76 1.44 6.48
CA LEU A 20 12.56 0.62 6.42
C LEU A 20 12.96 -0.81 6.02
N ASP A 21 12.72 -1.77 6.90
CA ASP A 21 12.96 -3.19 6.57
C ASP A 21 11.85 -3.77 5.68
N GLY A 22 10.65 -3.18 5.71
CA GLY A 22 9.49 -3.69 4.98
C GLY A 22 8.24 -2.83 5.19
N VAL A 23 7.23 -3.04 4.35
CA VAL A 23 5.95 -2.35 4.42
C VAL A 23 4.79 -3.34 4.37
N ILE A 24 3.89 -3.26 5.33
CA ILE A 24 2.64 -4.03 5.35
C ILE A 24 1.47 -3.08 5.13
N LEU A 25 0.65 -3.35 4.11
CA LEU A 25 -0.55 -2.57 3.79
C LEU A 25 -1.79 -3.40 4.11
N LEU A 26 -2.74 -2.78 4.82
CA LEU A 26 -3.95 -3.42 5.33
C LEU A 26 -5.19 -2.83 4.63
N ASP A 27 -5.51 -3.34 3.44
CA ASP A 27 -6.68 -2.95 2.63
C ASP A 27 -6.74 -1.43 2.29
N GLY A 28 -5.57 -0.84 2.01
CA GLY A 28 -5.48 0.57 1.63
C GLY A 28 -6.05 0.87 0.23
N ALA A 29 -6.53 2.11 0.04
CA ALA A 29 -7.21 2.54 -1.19
C ALA A 29 -6.52 3.70 -1.92
N ALA A 30 -5.55 4.37 -1.28
CA ALA A 30 -4.97 5.62 -1.78
C ALA A 30 -3.61 5.41 -2.48
N TYR A 31 -3.51 4.43 -3.39
CA TYR A 31 -2.24 4.15 -4.09
C TYR A 31 -2.09 4.96 -5.39
N ASP A 32 -3.22 5.34 -6.01
CA ASP A 32 -3.30 6.19 -7.18
C ASP A 32 -4.61 7.00 -7.12
N LEU A 33 -4.49 8.22 -6.62
CA LEU A 33 -5.61 9.13 -6.45
C LEU A 33 -6.12 9.68 -7.78
N PRO A 34 -5.30 10.07 -8.78
CA PRO A 34 -5.83 10.49 -10.08
C PRO A 34 -6.79 9.46 -10.68
N THR A 35 -6.43 8.17 -10.70
CA THR A 35 -7.33 7.11 -11.18
C THR A 35 -8.63 7.08 -10.39
N THR A 36 -8.54 7.16 -9.06
CA THR A 36 -9.70 7.15 -8.16
C THR A 36 -10.62 8.35 -8.37
N MET A 37 -10.04 9.52 -8.60
CA MET A 37 -10.77 10.77 -8.74
C MET A 37 -11.44 10.89 -10.12
N ASP A 38 -10.82 10.29 -11.15
CA ASP A 38 -11.30 10.26 -12.54
C ASP A 38 -12.28 9.07 -12.80
N SER A 39 -12.54 8.22 -11.80
CA SER A 39 -13.40 7.03 -11.97
C SER A 39 -14.89 7.36 -12.20
N PRO A 40 -15.70 6.44 -12.74
CA PRO A 40 -17.12 6.68 -13.04
C PRO A 40 -18.01 6.96 -11.81
N GLU A 41 -19.29 7.24 -12.08
CA GLU A 41 -20.35 7.35 -11.08
C GLU A 41 -20.45 6.04 -10.25
N GLY A 42 -20.61 6.16 -8.94
CA GLY A 42 -20.54 5.04 -7.97
C GLY A 42 -19.36 5.14 -6.99
N TYR A 43 -18.29 5.83 -7.37
CA TYR A 43 -17.12 6.07 -6.52
C TYR A 43 -17.20 7.36 -5.69
N GLU A 44 -18.31 8.10 -5.74
CA GLU A 44 -18.43 9.42 -5.11
C GLU A 44 -18.19 9.43 -3.60
N ARG A 45 -18.49 8.31 -2.92
CA ARG A 45 -18.13 8.16 -1.49
C ARG A 45 -16.62 8.19 -1.29
N MET A 46 -15.88 7.45 -2.11
CA MET A 46 -14.42 7.36 -2.07
C MET A 46 -13.80 8.69 -2.49
N LYS A 47 -14.26 9.29 -3.58
CA LYS A 47 -13.80 10.62 -4.03
C LYS A 47 -14.01 11.69 -2.96
N ARG A 48 -15.19 11.75 -2.34
CA ARG A 48 -15.47 12.70 -1.24
C ARG A 48 -14.56 12.45 -0.04
N MET A 49 -14.29 11.20 0.30
CA MET A 49 -13.37 10.84 1.37
C MET A 49 -11.95 11.35 1.06
N HIS A 50 -11.44 11.11 -0.15
CA HIS A 50 -10.12 11.60 -0.56
C HIS A 50 -10.02 13.12 -0.56
N ARG A 51 -11.01 13.83 -1.11
CA ARG A 51 -11.04 15.31 -1.13
C ARG A 51 -10.90 15.95 0.25
N ARG A 52 -11.30 15.26 1.34
CA ARG A 52 -11.15 15.79 2.70
C ARG A 52 -9.70 15.97 3.14
N TRP A 53 -8.77 15.19 2.58
CA TRP A 53 -7.37 15.21 3.00
C TRP A 53 -6.38 15.55 1.89
N VAL A 54 -6.71 15.32 0.60
CA VAL A 54 -5.90 15.79 -0.55
C VAL A 54 -6.48 16.99 -1.30
N GLY A 55 -7.66 17.47 -0.90
CA GLY A 55 -8.32 18.55 -1.62
C GLY A 55 -8.73 18.18 -3.05
N THR A 56 -8.80 19.17 -3.93
CA THR A 56 -9.36 19.05 -5.29
C THR A 56 -8.37 19.30 -6.41
N LYS A 57 -7.09 19.55 -6.09
CA LYS A 57 -6.07 19.84 -7.10
C LYS A 57 -5.42 18.55 -7.56
N ARG A 58 -5.30 18.38 -8.88
CA ARG A 58 -4.65 17.21 -9.48
C ARG A 58 -3.20 17.03 -9.03
N GLY A 59 -2.47 18.14 -8.81
CA GLY A 59 -1.10 18.12 -8.29
C GLY A 59 -1.02 17.43 -6.93
N ASP A 60 -1.90 17.80 -5.99
CA ASP A 60 -1.96 17.20 -4.65
C ASP A 60 -2.31 15.70 -4.71
N TRP A 61 -3.14 15.29 -5.67
CA TRP A 61 -3.46 13.88 -5.89
C TRP A 61 -2.26 13.09 -6.39
N ILE A 62 -1.49 13.65 -7.33
CA ILE A 62 -0.27 13.02 -7.84
C ILE A 62 0.75 12.89 -6.72
N ASP A 63 1.02 14.00 -6.02
CA ASP A 63 1.96 14.10 -4.91
C ASP A 63 1.66 13.05 -3.82
N ALA A 64 0.38 12.86 -3.48
CA ALA A 64 -0.05 11.91 -2.47
C ALA A 64 -0.24 10.46 -2.96
N SER A 65 0.12 10.12 -4.21
CA SER A 65 -0.06 8.78 -4.80
C SER A 65 1.24 7.95 -4.78
N PRO A 66 1.38 6.96 -3.88
CA PRO A 66 2.56 6.09 -3.80
C PRO A 66 2.99 5.48 -5.14
N MET A 67 2.02 5.03 -5.94
CA MET A 67 2.29 4.39 -7.24
C MET A 67 2.96 5.34 -8.24
N LEU A 68 2.69 6.65 -8.12
CA LEU A 68 3.25 7.68 -8.99
C LEU A 68 4.59 8.22 -8.48
N GLN A 69 4.94 7.94 -7.23
CA GLN A 69 6.24 8.29 -6.65
C GLN A 69 7.24 7.14 -6.71
N ALA A 70 6.79 5.91 -7.01
CA ALA A 70 7.64 4.74 -7.13
C ALA A 70 8.61 4.87 -8.31
N THR A 71 9.87 5.19 -8.03
CA THR A 71 10.95 5.28 -9.02
C THR A 71 11.77 3.99 -9.07
N ALA A 72 12.39 3.73 -10.22
CA ALA A 72 13.35 2.63 -10.39
C ALA A 72 14.69 2.99 -9.72
N ASP A 73 14.66 3.08 -8.40
CA ASP A 73 15.82 3.36 -7.56
C ASP A 73 16.03 2.23 -6.55
N VAL A 74 17.29 1.96 -6.24
CA VAL A 74 17.65 1.01 -5.18
C VAL A 74 17.12 1.53 -3.85
N GLY A 75 16.54 0.65 -3.03
CA GLY A 75 16.19 0.94 -1.64
C GLY A 75 14.69 0.95 -1.32
N THR A 76 13.79 0.81 -2.29
CA THR A 76 12.38 0.59 -1.97
C THR A 76 12.23 -0.76 -1.25
N PRO A 77 11.76 -0.77 0.02
CA PRO A 77 11.72 -1.99 0.84
C PRO A 77 10.68 -2.98 0.31
N PRO A 78 10.72 -4.26 0.69
CA PRO A 78 9.72 -5.23 0.30
C PRO A 78 8.32 -4.90 0.84
N PHE A 79 7.29 -5.24 0.09
CA PHE A 79 5.88 -4.99 0.44
C PHE A 79 5.09 -6.29 0.63
N LEU A 80 4.29 -6.31 1.70
CA LEU A 80 3.12 -7.18 1.83
C LEU A 80 1.86 -6.32 1.67
N ILE A 81 1.07 -6.61 0.64
CA ILE A 81 -0.14 -5.87 0.30
C ILE A 81 -1.34 -6.77 0.54
N LEU A 82 -2.00 -6.58 1.68
CA LEU A 82 -3.22 -7.29 2.02
C LEU A 82 -4.42 -6.50 1.53
N HIS A 83 -5.39 -7.18 0.93
CA HIS A 83 -6.64 -6.57 0.52
C HIS A 83 -7.82 -7.52 0.73
N THR A 84 -9.01 -6.95 0.88
CA THR A 84 -10.26 -7.72 0.96
C THR A 84 -10.77 -8.13 -0.42
N ALA A 85 -11.77 -9.01 -0.49
CA ALA A 85 -12.33 -9.49 -1.76
C ALA A 85 -13.14 -8.45 -2.58
N ARG A 86 -13.10 -7.17 -2.20
CA ARG A 86 -13.74 -6.09 -2.96
C ARG A 86 -12.97 -5.86 -4.25
N ALA A 87 -13.69 -5.82 -5.38
CA ALA A 87 -13.09 -5.68 -6.70
C ALA A 87 -12.16 -4.47 -6.82
N GLU A 88 -12.52 -3.34 -6.20
CA GLU A 88 -11.70 -2.13 -6.21
C GLU A 88 -10.40 -2.30 -5.42
N ALA A 89 -10.46 -3.02 -4.29
CA ALA A 89 -9.31 -3.28 -3.43
C ALA A 89 -8.33 -4.23 -4.11
N ALA A 90 -8.84 -5.29 -4.74
CA ALA A 90 -8.04 -6.21 -5.55
C ALA A 90 -7.36 -5.47 -6.71
N ALA A 91 -8.11 -4.69 -7.49
CA ALA A 91 -7.57 -3.98 -8.65
C ALA A 91 -6.44 -3.01 -8.27
N ILE A 92 -6.65 -2.17 -7.24
CA ILE A 92 -5.64 -1.17 -6.84
C ILE A 92 -4.41 -1.80 -6.18
N SER A 93 -4.60 -2.88 -5.41
CA SER A 93 -3.52 -3.59 -4.72
C SER A 93 -2.64 -4.37 -5.69
N THR A 94 -3.25 -5.09 -6.64
CA THR A 94 -2.52 -5.78 -7.72
C THR A 94 -1.71 -4.79 -8.54
N ARG A 95 -2.29 -3.65 -8.94
CA ARG A 95 -1.57 -2.65 -9.73
C ARG A 95 -0.40 -2.02 -8.97
N LEU A 96 -0.53 -1.83 -7.66
CA LEU A 96 0.60 -1.39 -6.84
C LEU A 96 1.69 -2.45 -6.79
N GLY A 97 1.33 -3.73 -6.55
CA GLY A 97 2.28 -4.84 -6.55
C GLY A 97 3.06 -4.94 -7.86
N GLU A 98 2.38 -4.89 -9.00
CA GLU A 98 3.00 -4.89 -10.33
C GLU A 98 3.92 -3.67 -10.53
N THR A 99 3.53 -2.50 -10.03
CA THR A 99 4.36 -1.29 -10.12
C THR A 99 5.66 -1.43 -9.34
N LEU A 100 5.58 -1.95 -8.10
CA LEU A 100 6.74 -2.20 -7.25
C LEU A 100 7.67 -3.26 -7.88
N GLN A 101 7.11 -4.35 -8.40
CA GLN A 101 7.90 -5.39 -9.07
C GLN A 101 8.60 -4.86 -10.33
N ARG A 102 7.95 -3.98 -11.11
CA ARG A 102 8.57 -3.34 -12.30
C ARG A 102 9.77 -2.46 -11.96
N ILE A 103 9.79 -1.86 -10.78
CA ILE A 103 10.94 -1.05 -10.31
C ILE A 103 11.99 -1.89 -9.56
N GLY A 104 11.80 -3.21 -9.50
CA GLY A 104 12.75 -4.15 -8.88
C GLY A 104 12.56 -4.34 -7.37
N SER A 105 11.45 -3.87 -6.80
CA SER A 105 11.11 -4.10 -5.39
C SER A 105 10.26 -5.36 -5.24
N ASP A 106 10.54 -6.16 -4.22
CA ASP A 106 9.73 -7.34 -3.90
C ASP A 106 8.35 -6.91 -3.39
N ALA A 107 7.29 -7.46 -3.97
CA ALA A 107 5.93 -7.23 -3.52
C ALA A 107 5.10 -8.50 -3.57
N VAL A 108 4.43 -8.80 -2.47
CA VAL A 108 3.45 -9.88 -2.33
C VAL A 108 2.07 -9.27 -2.18
N VAL A 109 1.14 -9.65 -3.04
CA VAL A 109 -0.28 -9.25 -2.96
C VAL A 109 -1.09 -10.45 -2.49
N LEU A 110 -1.85 -10.27 -1.40
CA LEU A 110 -2.64 -11.34 -0.80
C LEU A 110 -4.08 -10.91 -0.57
N GLU A 111 -5.01 -11.62 -1.21
CA GLU A 111 -6.44 -11.47 -0.95
C GLU A 111 -6.83 -12.15 0.38
N CYS A 112 -7.64 -11.45 1.17
CA CYS A 112 -8.18 -11.85 2.46
C CYS A 112 -9.72 -11.92 2.34
N PRO A 113 -10.28 -13.02 1.81
CA PRO A 113 -11.70 -13.10 1.47
C PRO A 113 -12.63 -13.21 2.69
N ASP A 114 -12.09 -13.62 3.84
CA ASP A 114 -12.83 -13.82 5.08
C ASP A 114 -12.94 -12.53 5.93
N ASP A 115 -12.37 -11.43 5.43
CA ASP A 115 -12.34 -10.13 6.09
C ASP A 115 -13.00 -9.02 5.26
N ASP A 116 -13.53 -8.05 5.98
CA ASP A 116 -13.90 -6.73 5.48
C ASP A 116 -12.87 -5.67 5.87
N HIS A 117 -13.10 -4.43 5.43
CA HIS A 117 -12.17 -3.32 5.65
C HIS A 117 -11.88 -3.06 7.14
N GLY A 118 -12.81 -3.39 8.04
CA GLY A 118 -12.62 -3.24 9.49
C GLY A 118 -11.93 -4.44 10.11
N SER A 119 -12.45 -5.63 9.85
CA SER A 119 -12.00 -6.89 10.46
C SER A 119 -10.57 -7.25 10.11
N ILE A 120 -10.10 -6.97 8.89
CA ILE A 120 -8.70 -7.20 8.50
C ILE A 120 -7.72 -6.45 9.41
N ASN A 121 -8.14 -5.33 9.99
CA ASN A 121 -7.33 -4.53 10.92
C ASN A 121 -7.49 -5.02 12.37
N THR A 122 -8.72 -5.31 12.80
CA THR A 122 -9.00 -5.61 14.22
C THR A 122 -8.62 -7.02 14.63
N LYS A 123 -8.60 -7.97 13.70
CA LYS A 123 -8.28 -9.40 13.98
C LYS A 123 -6.78 -9.71 13.94
N ILE A 124 -5.91 -8.73 13.62
CA ILE A 124 -4.46 -8.96 13.60
C ILE A 124 -4.00 -9.43 14.99
N GLY A 125 -3.29 -10.56 15.03
CA GLY A 125 -2.87 -11.22 16.25
C GLY A 125 -3.76 -12.38 16.69
N GLU A 126 -4.94 -12.56 16.09
CA GLU A 126 -5.77 -13.73 16.35
C GLU A 126 -5.13 -15.02 15.79
N PRO A 127 -5.28 -16.16 16.48
CA PRO A 127 -4.84 -17.45 15.96
C PRO A 127 -5.62 -17.83 14.70
N ASP A 128 -4.96 -18.55 13.79
CA ASP A 128 -5.52 -19.01 12.49
C ASP A 128 -6.01 -17.89 11.55
N HIS A 129 -5.79 -16.62 11.90
CA HIS A 129 -6.12 -15.49 11.04
C HIS A 129 -5.08 -15.34 9.92
N ARG A 130 -5.52 -15.53 8.68
CA ARG A 130 -4.64 -15.55 7.50
C ARG A 130 -3.77 -14.29 7.34
N PRO A 131 -4.28 -13.05 7.51
CA PRO A 131 -3.45 -11.85 7.57
C PRO A 131 -2.36 -11.90 8.64
N THR A 132 -2.67 -12.38 9.86
CA THR A 132 -1.70 -12.51 10.96
C THR A 132 -0.55 -13.42 10.56
N GLU A 133 -0.87 -14.57 9.97
CA GLU A 133 0.13 -15.55 9.54
C GLU A 133 1.01 -15.01 8.41
N ALA A 134 0.43 -14.34 7.41
CA ALA A 134 1.18 -13.71 6.33
C ALA A 134 2.16 -12.65 6.84
N ILE A 135 1.72 -11.81 7.79
CA ILE A 135 2.56 -10.81 8.45
C ILE A 135 3.71 -11.50 9.19
N ARG A 136 3.42 -12.54 9.97
CA ARG A 136 4.43 -13.30 10.73
C ARG A 136 5.51 -13.86 9.80
N LEU A 137 5.12 -14.50 8.70
CA LEU A 137 6.05 -15.08 7.73
C LEU A 137 6.95 -14.02 7.08
N VAL A 138 6.40 -12.86 6.72
CA VAL A 138 7.19 -11.75 6.17
C VAL A 138 8.17 -11.23 7.22
N LEU A 139 7.72 -10.96 8.45
CA LEU A 139 8.60 -10.50 9.52
C LEU A 139 9.74 -11.48 9.82
N GLU A 140 9.46 -12.79 9.85
CA GLU A 140 10.49 -13.82 10.02
C GLU A 140 11.48 -13.90 8.85
N SER A 141 11.03 -13.62 7.63
CA SER A 141 11.91 -13.58 6.45
C SER A 141 12.86 -12.38 6.47
N LEU A 142 12.40 -11.23 7.01
CA LEU A 142 13.20 -10.02 7.14
C LEU A 142 14.18 -10.10 8.31
N HIS A 143 13.76 -10.76 9.40
CA HIS A 143 14.56 -10.93 10.61
C HIS A 143 14.65 -12.41 11.02
N PRO A 144 15.44 -13.24 10.30
CA PRO A 144 15.60 -14.64 10.63
C PRO A 144 16.11 -14.81 12.07
N ARG A 145 15.42 -15.65 12.86
CA ARG A 145 15.91 -16.02 14.18
C ARG A 145 17.26 -16.73 14.03
N LYS A 146 18.26 -16.27 14.77
CA LYS A 146 19.58 -16.91 14.89
C LYS A 146 19.48 -18.26 15.60
#